data_AF-A0A5E4GBZ4-F1
#
_entry.id   AF-A0A5E4GBZ4-F1
#
_cell.length_a   1.000
_cell.length_b   1.000
_cell.length_c   1.000
_cell.angle_alpha   90.00
_cell.angle_beta   90.00
_cell.angle_gamma   90.00
#
_symmetry.space_group_name_H-M   'P 1'
#
loop_
_entity.id
_entity.type
_entity.pdbx_description
1 polymer ?
#
loop_
_entity_poly.entity_id
_entity_poly.type
_entity_poly.pdbx_seq_one_letter_code
_entity_poly.pdbx_strand_id
1 'polypeptide(L)' 'TKDWWIDTGATKHICGDKSMFSTYQEISGGEQLYMGNSTTAAIVGKGKVLLKFTSGKELTLLDVLHVPDIRKNLVS' A
#
# COMPACT_ATOMS: atom_id res chain seq x y z
N THR A 1 -4.02 -13.81 7.27
CA THR A 1 -3.57 -13.50 5.90
C THR A 1 -3.58 -11.99 5.72
N LYS A 2 -2.56 -11.39 5.09
CA LYS A 2 -2.53 -9.95 4.80
C LYS A 2 -3.26 -9.74 3.48
N ASP A 3 -4.59 -9.85 3.53
CA ASP A 3 -5.45 -9.84 2.35
C ASP A 3 -5.43 -8.47 1.66
N TRP A 4 -5.39 -8.50 0.33
CA TRP A 4 -5.44 -7.31 -0.53
C TRP A 4 -6.85 -7.13 -1.08
N TRP A 5 -7.34 -5.91 -1.03
CA TRP A 5 -8.67 -5.54 -1.47
C TRP A 5 -8.53 -4.71 -2.74
N ILE A 6 -9.22 -5.12 -3.81
CA ILE A 6 -9.33 -4.28 -5.00
C ILE A 6 -10.37 -3.21 -4.68
N ASP A 7 -9.96 -1.95 -4.74
CA ASP A 7 -10.80 -0.79 -4.45
C ASP A 7 -10.75 0.16 -5.64
N THR A 8 -11.79 0.12 -6.48
CA THR A 8 -11.89 0.98 -7.67
C THR A 8 -12.09 2.46 -7.32
N GLY A 9 -12.37 2.79 -6.06
CA GLY A 9 -12.43 4.17 -5.57
C GLY A 9 -11.09 4.69 -5.04
N ALA A 10 -10.10 3.81 -4.84
CA ALA A 10 -8.76 4.21 -4.49
C ALA A 10 -8.02 4.81 -5.71
N THR A 11 -7.05 5.67 -5.45
CA THR A 11 -6.17 6.26 -6.49
C THR A 11 -4.71 5.85 -6.31
N LYS A 12 -4.41 5.12 -5.24
CA LYS A 12 -3.08 4.67 -4.84
C LYS A 12 -3.17 3.27 -4.26
N HIS A 13 -2.15 2.45 -4.53
CA HIS A 13 -1.97 1.20 -3.80
C HIS A 13 -1.47 1.51 -2.38
N ILE A 14 -2.01 0.83 -1.38
CA ILE A 14 -1.68 1.07 0.02
C ILE A 14 -1.31 -0.25 0.69
N CYS A 15 -0.23 -0.25 1.46
CA CYS A 15 0.18 -1.35 2.30
C CYS A 15 0.43 -0.87 3.72
N GLY A 16 -0.05 -1.60 4.72
CA GLY A 16 0.18 -1.30 6.14
C GLY A 16 1.46 -1.91 6.73
N ASP A 17 2.18 -2.71 5.93
CA ASP A 17 3.29 -3.50 6.43
C ASP A 17 4.55 -3.37 5.56
N LYS A 18 5.56 -2.71 6.12
CA LYS A 18 6.89 -2.53 5.52
C LYS A 18 7.53 -3.85 5.06
N SER A 19 7.28 -4.97 5.72
CA SER A 19 7.90 -6.25 5.36
C SER A 19 7.38 -6.84 4.03
N MET A 20 6.27 -6.34 3.50
CA MET A 20 5.75 -6.77 2.19
C MET A 20 6.45 -6.12 1.00
N PHE A 21 7.29 -5.12 1.24
CA PHE A 21 7.95 -4.36 0.18
C PHE A 21 9.21 -5.07 -0.30
N SER A 22 9.34 -5.24 -1.62
CA SER A 22 10.55 -5.74 -2.26
C SER A 22 11.58 -4.64 -2.50
N THR A 23 11.12 -3.40 -2.62
CA THR A 23 11.94 -2.19 -2.58
C THR A 23 11.29 -1.20 -1.64
N TYR A 24 12.07 -0.44 -0.88
CA TYR A 24 11.52 0.53 0.07
C TYR A 24 12.32 1.82 0.07
N GLN A 25 11.62 2.94 -0.05
CA GLN A 25 12.13 4.28 0.20
C GLN A 25 11.37 4.88 1.36
N GLU A 26 12.09 5.28 2.40
CA GLU A 26 11.51 6.01 3.53
C GLU A 26 11.19 7.46 3.13
N ILE A 27 10.07 7.97 3.61
CA ILE A 27 9.63 9.35 3.35
C ILE A 27 9.66 10.10 4.67
N SER A 28 10.48 11.15 4.74
CA SER A 28 10.65 11.99 5.93
C SER A 28 9.86 13.29 5.88
N GLY A 29 9.11 13.55 4.79
CA GLY A 29 8.47 14.84 4.51
C GLY A 29 7.12 15.08 5.21
N GLY A 30 6.66 14.20 6.09
CA GLY A 30 5.33 14.32 6.72
C GLY A 30 4.18 14.23 5.71
N GLU A 31 4.38 13.55 4.59
CA GLU A 31 3.36 13.36 3.56
C GLU A 31 2.13 12.64 4.16
N GLN A 32 0.94 13.11 3.77
CA GLN A 32 -0.32 12.56 4.26
C GLN A 32 -1.19 12.08 3.12
N LEU A 33 -1.85 10.95 3.34
CA LEU A 33 -2.83 10.37 2.45
C LEU A 33 -4.22 10.80 2.88
N TYR A 34 -4.99 11.39 1.96
CA TYR A 34 -6.41 11.69 2.17
C TYR A 34 -7.27 10.44 1.90
N MET A 35 -8.16 10.14 2.83
CA MET A 35 -9.04 8.98 2.79
C MET A 35 -10.46 9.38 2.37
N GLY A 36 -11.22 8.43 1.84
CA GLY A 36 -12.62 8.65 1.43
C GLY A 36 -13.57 9.05 2.58
N ASN A 37 -13.17 8.81 3.83
CA ASN A 37 -13.90 9.21 5.04
C ASN A 37 -13.50 10.60 5.57
N SER A 38 -12.84 11.43 4.75
CA SER A 38 -12.36 12.77 5.11
C SER A 38 -11.30 12.82 6.22
N THR A 39 -10.70 11.69 6.58
CA THR A 39 -9.53 11.64 7.48
C THR A 39 -8.22 11.61 6.68
N THR A 40 -7.11 11.84 7.37
CA THR A 40 -5.77 11.66 6.81
C THR A 40 -5.00 10.57 7.54
N ALA A 41 -4.02 9.97 6.87
CA ALA A 41 -3.06 9.06 7.49
C ALA A 41 -1.64 9.36 7.01
N ALA A 42 -0.65 9.10 7.87
CA ALA A 42 0.75 9.37 7.55
C ALA A 42 1.28 8.36 6.52
N ILE A 43 1.96 8.88 5.49
CA ILE A 43 2.74 8.10 4.55
C ILE A 43 4.18 8.08 5.07
N VAL A 44 4.68 6.89 5.45
CA VAL A 44 6.02 6.75 6.04
C VAL A 44 7.03 6.13 5.06
N GLY A 45 6.58 5.76 3.87
CA GLY A 45 7.44 5.28 2.81
C GLY A 45 6.68 4.88 1.57
N LYS A 46 7.44 4.49 0.54
CA LYS A 46 6.90 4.00 -0.73
C LYS A 46 7.79 2.93 -1.33
N GLY A 47 7.23 2.12 -2.22
CA GLY A 47 8.03 1.14 -2.93
C GLY A 47 7.22 0.14 -3.75
N LYS A 48 7.82 -1.01 -4.00
CA LYS A 48 7.21 -2.09 -4.80
C LYS A 48 6.75 -3.20 -3.87
N VAL A 49 5.62 -3.82 -4.21
CA VAL A 49 5.12 -5.02 -3.53
C VAL A 49 4.90 -6.12 -4.55
N LEU A 50 5.40 -7.33 -4.25
CA LEU A 50 5.19 -8.51 -5.07
C LEU A 50 4.05 -9.36 -4.49
N LEU A 51 2.94 -9.43 -5.22
CA LEU A 51 1.82 -10.31 -4.90
C LEU A 51 1.99 -11.64 -5.61
N LYS A 52 2.00 -12.73 -4.85
CA LYS A 52 2.06 -14.10 -5.37
C LYS A 52 0.70 -14.75 -5.22
N PHE A 53 0.11 -15.17 -6.33
CA PHE A 53 -1.19 -15.84 -6.33
C PHE A 53 -1.01 -17.36 -6.22
N THR A 54 -2.03 -18.03 -5.70
CA THR A 54 -2.06 -19.51 -5.63
C THR A 54 -2.04 -20.17 -7.02
N SER A 55 -2.39 -19.43 -8.07
CA SER A 55 -2.25 -19.85 -9.46
C SER A 55 -0.81 -19.91 -9.96
N GLY A 56 0.18 -19.51 -9.14
CA GLY A 56 1.58 -19.37 -9.53
C GLY A 56 1.89 -18.09 -10.30
N LYS A 57 0.87 -17.27 -10.61
CA LYS A 57 1.06 -15.95 -11.21
C LYS A 57 1.59 -14.98 -10.17
N GLU A 58 2.34 -13.99 -10.64
CA GLU A 58 2.84 -12.89 -9.82
C GLU A 58 2.39 -11.55 -10.39
N LEU A 59 2.13 -10.57 -9.51
CA LEU A 59 1.84 -9.19 -9.86
C LEU A 59 2.73 -8.28 -9.03
N THR A 60 3.50 -7.42 -9.70
CA THR A 60 4.26 -6.38 -9.01
C THR A 60 3.45 -5.10 -9.00
N LEU A 61 3.10 -4.62 -7.82
CA LEU A 61 2.54 -3.29 -7.62
C LEU A 61 3.69 -2.28 -7.50
N LEU A 62 3.58 -1.20 -8.25
CA LEU A 62 4.53 -0.09 -8.25
C LEU A 62 3.98 1.07 -7.40
N ASP A 63 4.87 1.93 -6.91
CA ASP A 63 4.52 3.15 -6.15
C ASP A 63 3.49 2.91 -5.02
N VAL A 64 3.60 1.76 -4.35
CA VAL A 64 2.77 1.41 -3.20
C VAL A 64 3.14 2.30 -2.04
N LEU A 65 2.14 2.93 -1.41
CA LEU A 65 2.34 3.76 -0.23
C LEU A 65 2.33 2.91 1.03
N HIS A 66 3.32 3.10 1.89
CA HIS A 66 3.34 2.50 3.22
C HIS A 66 2.63 3.42 4.21
N VAL A 67 1.47 2.98 4.69
CA VAL A 67 0.61 3.71 5.62
C VAL A 67 0.32 2.79 6.81
N PRO A 68 1.10 2.87 7.91
CA PRO A 68 1.02 1.90 9.02
C PRO A 68 -0.37 1.79 9.66
N ASP A 69 -1.13 2.88 9.65
CA ASP A 69 -2.45 2.96 10.28
C ASP A 69 -3.59 2.36 9.42
N ILE A 70 -3.29 1.89 8.20
CA ILE A 70 -4.29 1.28 7.33
C ILE A 70 -4.70 -0.10 7.84
N ARG A 71 -6.00 -0.38 7.84
CA ARG A 71 -6.53 -1.69 8.29
C ARG A 71 -6.47 -2.77 7.22
N LYS A 72 -6.47 -2.39 5.94
CA LYS A 72 -6.53 -3.28 4.78
C LYS A 72 -5.56 -2.78 3.72
N ASN A 73 -4.83 -3.70 3.09
CA ASN A 73 -4.02 -3.36 1.94
C ASN A 73 -4.94 -3.16 0.73
N LEU A 74 -4.72 -2.09 -0.03
CA LEU A 74 -5.57 -1.73 -1.16
C LEU A 74 -4.80 -1.83 -2.47
N VAL A 75 -5.44 -2.43 -3.47
CA VAL A 75 -5.08 -2.31 -4.88
C VAL A 75 -6.04 -1.31 -5.49
N SER A 76 -5.53 -0.13 -5.84
CA SER A 76 -6.19 0.84 -6.72
C SER A 76 -6.25 0.36 -8.16
#